data_AF-A0A4Q2ZU01-F1
#
_entry.id   AF-A0A4Q2ZU01-F1
#
_cell.length_a   1.000
_cell.length_b   1.000
_cell.length_c   1.000
_cell.angle_alpha   90.00
_cell.angle_beta   90.00
_cell.angle_gamma   90.00
#
_symmetry.space_group_name_H-M   'P 1'
#
loop_
_entity.id
_entity.type
_entity.pdbx_description
1 polymer ?
#
loop_
_entity_poly.entity_id
_entity_poly.type
_entity_poly.pdbx_seq_one_letter_code
_entity_poly.pdbx_strand_id
1 'polypeptide(L)'
;MLLLSACGKDGADDTEVTFVNRIGEPVTLNVYGSIDDYKNNSNVYLTQTIAASDKIIVGEGKLKPGQTYFMDWYTENYTINNWFNERFNDANAERDYAQIKPTPGNSTYFTDPLYKGLARGVYLENTKSQTEWNAVDYYAESAALGFESKWSTLPEYKKYKKIIVRKDFIAEYEYKDSLGSIQKALLPFKVHHADDAYIEFFDDITGRSLGQMTSGRLPSGTRPDYRSLSRDSVLALLPDLDFKFLMVKQK
;
A
#
# COMPACT_ATOMS: atom_id res chain seq x y z
N MET A 1 -9.14 61.88 18.88
CA MET A 1 -7.88 61.22 18.47
C MET A 1 -7.98 59.76 18.92
N LEU A 2 -8.44 58.87 18.05
CA LEU A 2 -8.58 57.43 18.35
C LEU A 2 -7.23 56.76 18.06
N LEU A 3 -6.59 56.22 19.10
CA LEU A 3 -5.47 55.31 18.98
C LEU A 3 -6.02 53.92 18.57
N LEU A 4 -5.98 53.64 17.27
CA LEU A 4 -6.13 52.29 16.74
C LEU A 4 -4.87 51.51 17.15
N SER A 5 -4.98 50.74 18.23
CA SER A 5 -3.95 49.76 18.59
C SER A 5 -4.01 48.63 17.56
N ALA A 6 -3.08 48.68 16.60
CA ALA A 6 -2.80 47.56 15.72
C ALA A 6 -2.18 46.44 16.57
N CYS A 7 -2.96 45.38 16.79
CA CYS A 7 -2.45 44.14 17.37
C CYS A 7 -1.56 43.48 16.29
N GLY A 8 -0.30 43.89 16.20
CA GLY A 8 0.72 43.14 15.49
C GLY A 8 0.85 41.79 16.19
N LYS A 9 0.55 40.70 15.48
CA LYS A 9 0.95 39.37 15.94
C LYS A 9 2.48 39.33 15.90
N ASP A 10 3.10 39.62 17.03
CA ASP A 10 4.50 39.28 17.27
C ASP A 10 4.64 37.76 17.11
N GLY A 11 5.45 37.34 16.14
CA GLY A 11 5.85 35.96 15.92
C GLY A 11 4.77 35.06 15.33
N ALA A 12 4.59 35.08 14.01
CA ALA A 12 4.25 33.82 13.36
C ALA A 12 5.45 32.90 13.59
N ASP A 13 5.26 31.87 14.40
CA ASP A 13 6.32 30.89 14.67
C ASP A 13 6.53 30.08 13.39
N ASP A 14 7.50 30.51 12.58
CA ASP A 14 7.81 29.96 11.25
C ASP A 14 8.28 28.49 11.30
N THR A 15 8.28 27.87 12.48
CA THR A 15 8.71 26.51 12.75
C THR A 15 7.57 25.52 12.99
N GLU A 16 6.33 25.99 13.14
CA GLU A 16 5.17 25.12 13.37
C GLU A 16 4.81 24.31 12.13
N VAL A 17 4.62 23.00 12.31
CA VAL A 17 4.14 22.11 11.24
C VAL A 17 2.68 21.77 11.48
N THR A 18 1.81 22.10 10.53
CA THR A 18 0.38 21.82 10.60
C THR A 18 0.01 20.63 9.74
N PHE A 19 -0.73 19.67 10.28
CA PHE A 19 -1.39 18.63 9.49
C PHE A 19 -2.89 18.86 9.54
N VAL A 20 -3.51 18.96 8.38
CA VAL A 20 -4.95 19.19 8.24
C VAL A 20 -5.59 17.93 7.69
N ASN A 21 -6.50 17.36 8.47
CA ASN A 21 -7.33 16.26 8.04
C ASN A 21 -8.54 16.80 7.25
N ARG A 22 -8.55 16.62 5.93
CA ARG A 22 -9.69 16.98 5.08
C ARG A 22 -10.71 15.86 4.93
N ILE A 23 -10.49 14.72 5.58
CA ILE A 23 -11.38 13.56 5.56
C ILE A 23 -12.47 13.75 6.60
N GLY A 24 -13.69 13.30 6.28
CA GLY A 24 -14.87 13.36 7.17
C GLY A 24 -14.84 12.37 8.34
N GLU A 25 -13.70 11.72 8.57
CA GLU A 25 -13.48 10.70 9.59
C GLU A 25 -12.12 10.96 10.27
N PRO A 26 -11.90 10.49 11.52
CA PRO A 26 -10.59 10.55 12.15
C PRO A 26 -9.52 9.84 11.34
N VAL A 27 -8.32 10.42 11.29
CA VAL A 27 -7.16 9.85 10.61
C VAL A 27 -6.02 9.69 11.59
N THR A 28 -5.43 8.49 11.62
CA THR A 28 -4.15 8.25 12.29
C THR A 28 -3.03 8.68 11.36
N LEU A 29 -2.14 9.55 11.83
CA LEU A 29 -0.92 9.99 11.17
C LEU A 29 0.29 9.42 11.92
N ASN A 30 1.14 8.70 11.20
CA ASN A 30 2.48 8.30 11.63
C ASN A 30 3.53 9.01 10.78
N VAL A 31 4.56 9.56 11.42
CA VAL A 31 5.72 10.16 10.76
C VAL A 31 6.96 9.39 11.19
N TYR A 32 7.87 9.14 10.25
CA TYR A 32 9.10 8.40 10.43
C TYR A 32 10.29 9.27 10.04
N GLY A 33 11.39 9.17 10.80
CA GLY A 33 12.61 9.94 10.57
C GLY A 33 13.45 9.43 9.40
N SER A 34 13.25 8.19 8.98
CA SER A 34 13.99 7.54 7.90
C SER A 34 13.07 6.68 7.04
N ILE A 35 13.54 6.34 5.84
CA ILE A 35 12.83 5.42 4.94
C ILE A 35 12.75 4.02 5.56
N ASP A 36 13.83 3.54 6.17
CA ASP A 36 13.86 2.18 6.72
C ASP A 36 12.91 2.02 7.91
N ASP A 37 12.74 3.07 8.72
CA ASP A 37 11.74 3.12 9.79
C ASP A 37 10.32 3.04 9.23
N TYR A 38 10.04 3.76 8.14
CA TYR A 38 8.75 3.68 7.45
C TYR A 38 8.47 2.26 6.94
N LYS A 39 9.45 1.65 6.25
CA LYS A 39 9.33 0.31 5.63
C LYS A 39 9.07 -0.77 6.68
N ASN A 40 9.78 -0.70 7.80
CA ASN A 40 9.70 -1.71 8.87
C ASN A 40 8.64 -1.42 9.92
N ASN A 41 7.96 -0.27 9.83
CA ASN A 41 7.06 0.24 10.85
C ASN A 41 7.74 0.33 12.25
N SER A 42 8.99 0.80 12.28
CA SER A 42 9.82 0.93 13.47
C SER A 42 10.10 2.40 13.81
N ASN A 43 10.51 2.66 15.06
CA ASN A 43 10.96 3.98 15.54
C ASN A 43 10.10 5.16 15.06
N VAL A 44 8.78 5.04 15.21
CA VAL A 44 7.84 6.07 14.79
C VAL A 44 8.19 7.39 15.49
N TYR A 45 8.43 8.42 14.70
CA TYR A 45 8.88 9.73 15.16
C TYR A 45 7.72 10.53 15.79
N LEU A 46 6.52 10.41 15.20
CA LEU A 46 5.29 11.04 15.67
C LEU A 46 4.10 10.14 15.32
N THR A 47 3.23 9.89 16.29
CA THR A 47 1.89 9.30 16.08
C THR A 47 0.84 10.24 16.64
N GLN A 48 -0.16 10.59 15.84
CA GLN A 48 -1.30 11.41 16.26
C GLN A 48 -2.58 10.99 15.54
N THR A 49 -3.72 11.10 16.21
CA THR A 49 -5.03 11.01 15.56
C THR A 49 -5.58 12.41 15.38
N ILE A 50 -5.89 12.77 14.14
CA ILE A 50 -6.50 14.05 13.80
C ILE A 50 -8.00 13.80 13.61
N ALA A 51 -8.85 14.54 14.34
CA ALA A 51 -10.29 14.41 14.21
C ALA A 51 -10.76 14.75 12.78
N ALA A 52 -11.99 14.35 12.45
CA ALA A 52 -12.60 14.65 11.16
C ALA A 52 -12.63 16.16 10.89
N SER A 53 -12.19 16.57 9.70
CA SER A 53 -12.15 17.99 9.28
C SER A 53 -11.37 18.93 10.22
N ASP A 54 -10.45 18.38 11.01
CA ASP A 54 -9.66 19.13 12.00
C ASP A 54 -8.19 19.24 11.58
N LYS A 55 -7.38 19.89 12.41
CA LYS A 55 -5.94 20.00 12.23
C LYS A 55 -5.21 19.81 13.55
N ILE A 56 -3.98 19.32 13.45
CA ILE A 56 -3.01 19.37 14.55
C ILE A 56 -1.87 20.29 14.20
N ILE A 57 -1.34 20.96 15.22
CA ILE A 57 -0.11 21.74 15.13
C ILE A 57 0.95 20.98 15.91
N VAL A 58 2.00 20.59 15.20
CA VAL A 58 3.17 19.95 15.79
C VAL A 58 4.10 21.07 16.22
N GLY A 59 4.27 21.21 17.54
CA GLY A 59 5.06 22.29 18.14
C GLY A 59 6.54 22.29 17.71
N GLU A 60 7.17 23.44 17.96
CA GLU A 60 8.55 23.77 17.59
C GLU A 60 9.56 22.65 17.91
N GLY A 61 10.52 22.47 17.01
CA GLY A 61 11.68 21.59 17.22
C GLY A 61 11.41 20.10 17.05
N LYS A 62 10.13 19.67 16.97
CA LYS A 62 9.78 18.28 16.67
C LYS A 62 10.11 17.93 15.23
N LEU A 63 9.65 18.69 14.25
CA LEU A 63 9.98 18.46 12.84
C LEU A 63 10.92 19.56 12.36
N LYS A 64 12.15 19.21 12.02
CA LYS A 64 13.18 20.17 11.64
C LYS A 64 12.97 20.65 10.20
N PRO A 65 13.00 21.97 9.95
CA PRO A 65 12.96 22.50 8.59
C PRO A 65 14.10 21.91 7.73
N GLY A 66 13.79 21.61 6.47
CA GLY A 66 14.74 21.05 5.50
C GLY A 66 15.05 19.56 5.64
N GLN A 67 14.62 18.89 6.71
CA GLN A 67 14.73 17.44 6.86
C GLN A 67 13.56 16.74 6.15
N THR A 68 13.85 15.70 5.39
CA THR A 68 12.81 14.83 4.79
C THR A 68 12.36 13.81 5.83
N TYR A 69 11.05 13.68 5.97
CA TYR A 69 10.39 12.64 6.76
C TYR A 69 9.45 11.84 5.88
N PHE A 70 9.18 10.60 6.27
CA PHE A 70 8.23 9.72 5.61
C PHE A 70 6.95 9.68 6.43
N MET A 71 5.80 9.65 5.78
CA MET A 71 4.51 9.67 6.47
C MET A 71 3.60 8.54 6.02
N ASP A 72 2.81 8.07 6.96
CA ASP A 72 1.76 7.08 6.76
C ASP A 72 0.52 7.61 7.43
N TRP A 73 -0.58 7.75 6.70
CA TRP A 73 -1.84 8.16 7.27
C TRP A 73 -2.98 7.29 6.76
N TYR A 74 -3.94 7.01 7.63
CA TYR A 74 -5.05 6.11 7.34
C TYR A 74 -6.24 6.34 8.28
N THR A 75 -7.45 6.08 7.78
CA THR A 75 -8.65 5.93 8.61
C THR A 75 -8.62 4.61 9.38
N GLU A 76 -9.44 4.48 10.42
CA GLU A 76 -9.51 3.26 11.26
C GLU A 76 -9.80 1.98 10.44
N ASN A 77 -10.59 2.10 9.37
CA ASN A 77 -10.94 0.98 8.49
C ASN A 77 -9.97 0.80 7.31
N TYR A 78 -8.94 1.63 7.19
CA TYR A 78 -7.91 1.64 6.14
C TYR A 78 -8.43 1.84 4.71
N THR A 79 -9.70 2.24 4.54
CA THR A 79 -10.31 2.47 3.22
C THR A 79 -9.85 3.79 2.59
N ILE A 80 -9.45 4.76 3.41
CA ILE A 80 -8.80 6.00 2.97
C ILE A 80 -7.43 6.05 3.64
N ASN A 81 -6.36 6.04 2.85
CA ASN A 81 -4.98 5.92 3.32
C ASN A 81 -4.00 6.49 2.30
N ASN A 82 -2.71 6.61 2.62
CA ASN A 82 -1.68 7.05 1.65
C ASN A 82 -0.70 5.99 1.20
N TRP A 83 -1.07 4.71 1.31
CA TRP A 83 -0.23 3.61 0.83
C TRP A 83 -0.44 3.37 -0.66
N PHE A 84 -0.05 4.37 -1.45
CA PHE A 84 -0.12 4.39 -2.91
C PHE A 84 1.18 4.96 -3.47
N ASN A 85 1.60 4.47 -4.64
CA ASN A 85 2.81 4.90 -5.34
C ASN A 85 2.49 5.21 -6.80
N GLU A 86 1.73 6.28 -7.03
CA GLU A 86 1.14 6.59 -8.34
C GLU A 86 2.18 6.86 -9.43
N ARG A 87 3.33 7.43 -9.07
CA ARG A 87 4.44 7.80 -9.99
C ARG A 87 5.44 6.67 -10.26
N PHE A 88 5.06 5.43 -9.99
CA PHE A 88 5.93 4.26 -10.11
C PHE A 88 6.66 4.10 -11.47
N ASN A 89 6.10 4.62 -12.58
CA ASN A 89 6.64 4.44 -13.94
C ASN A 89 7.43 5.64 -14.49
N ASP A 90 7.64 6.69 -13.70
CA ASP A 90 8.55 7.75 -14.13
C ASP A 90 9.97 7.19 -14.04
N ALA A 91 10.67 7.06 -15.17
CA ALA A 91 11.96 6.36 -15.30
C ALA A 91 13.11 6.86 -14.38
N ASN A 92 12.86 7.91 -13.59
CA ASN A 92 13.76 8.48 -12.60
C ASN A 92 13.10 8.71 -11.22
N ALA A 93 11.84 8.29 -11.02
CA ALA A 93 11.19 8.39 -9.74
C ALA A 93 11.61 7.20 -8.87
N GLU A 94 12.39 7.47 -7.83
CA GLU A 94 12.41 6.60 -6.66
C GLU A 94 10.96 6.28 -6.27
N ARG A 95 10.70 5.05 -5.78
CA ARG A 95 9.35 4.63 -5.38
C ARG A 95 8.69 5.74 -4.57
N ASP A 96 7.51 6.16 -5.03
CA ASP A 96 6.85 7.35 -4.52
C ASP A 96 6.30 7.08 -3.11
N TYR A 97 7.14 7.32 -2.09
CA TYR A 97 6.72 7.28 -0.69
C TYR A 97 6.12 8.64 -0.33
N ALA A 98 5.02 8.62 0.40
CA ALA A 98 4.47 9.84 0.97
C ALA A 98 5.50 10.48 1.92
N GLN A 99 5.97 11.66 1.55
CA GLN A 99 7.03 12.38 2.24
C GLN A 99 6.60 13.81 2.58
N ILE A 100 7.21 14.34 3.64
CA ILE A 100 7.08 15.74 4.03
C ILE A 100 8.47 16.32 4.23
N LYS A 101 8.62 17.62 3.93
CA LYS A 101 9.88 18.35 4.12
C LYS A 101 9.53 19.76 4.58
N PRO A 102 9.36 19.99 5.90
CA PRO A 102 8.97 21.27 6.44
C PRO A 102 9.89 22.39 5.95
N THR A 103 9.31 23.55 5.64
CA THR A 103 10.06 24.76 5.27
C THR A 103 9.63 25.92 6.15
N PRO A 104 10.53 26.89 6.42
CA PRO A 104 10.16 28.08 7.19
C PRO A 104 8.98 28.81 6.53
N GLY A 105 7.94 29.14 7.31
CA GLY A 105 6.76 29.88 6.85
C GLY A 105 5.78 29.10 5.96
N ASN A 106 6.11 27.86 5.53
CA ASN A 106 5.18 26.98 4.82
C ASN A 106 5.39 25.52 5.22
N SER A 107 4.58 25.07 6.18
CA SER A 107 4.63 23.70 6.72
C SER A 107 3.24 23.13 6.99
N THR A 108 2.28 23.41 6.10
CA THR A 108 0.93 22.81 6.18
C THR A 108 0.79 21.65 5.20
N TYR A 109 0.47 20.46 5.71
CA TYR A 109 0.25 19.24 4.96
C TYR A 109 -1.21 18.82 5.07
N PHE A 110 -1.75 18.27 3.98
CA PHE A 110 -3.17 17.92 3.88
C PHE A 110 -3.33 16.42 3.61
N THR A 111 -4.27 15.78 4.29
CA THR A 111 -4.80 14.50 3.83
C THR A 111 -5.67 14.72 2.60
N ASP A 112 -5.74 13.72 1.72
CA ASP A 112 -6.54 13.78 0.50
C ASP A 112 -7.69 12.76 0.57
N PRO A 113 -8.96 13.20 0.59
CA PRO A 113 -10.10 12.29 0.61
C PRO A 113 -10.25 11.43 -0.66
N LEU A 114 -9.49 11.72 -1.73
CA LEU A 114 -9.47 10.95 -2.97
C LEU A 114 -8.59 9.70 -2.89
N TYR A 115 -7.73 9.56 -1.87
CA TYR A 115 -6.85 8.40 -1.73
C TYR A 115 -7.61 7.24 -1.09
N LYS A 116 -8.49 6.64 -1.89
CA LYS A 116 -9.35 5.52 -1.49
C LYS A 116 -8.84 4.22 -2.09
N GLY A 117 -8.82 3.17 -1.28
CA GLY A 117 -8.52 1.82 -1.76
C GLY A 117 -8.33 0.80 -0.64
N LEU A 118 -8.68 -0.45 -0.94
CA LEU A 118 -8.66 -1.55 0.03
C LEU A 118 -7.31 -2.27 0.12
N ALA A 119 -6.38 -1.98 -0.80
CA ALA A 119 -5.11 -2.69 -0.93
C ALA A 119 -4.31 -2.74 0.37
N ARG A 120 -4.25 -1.65 1.13
CA ARG A 120 -3.54 -1.61 2.42
C ARG A 120 -4.14 -2.59 3.43
N GLY A 121 -5.46 -2.56 3.59
CA GLY A 121 -6.16 -3.43 4.55
C GLY A 121 -6.02 -4.90 4.21
N VAL A 122 -5.97 -5.25 2.91
CA VAL A 122 -5.79 -6.61 2.43
C VAL A 122 -4.32 -7.03 2.50
N TYR A 123 -3.42 -6.33 1.81
CA TYR A 123 -2.03 -6.75 1.60
C TYR A 123 -1.06 -6.42 2.74
N LEU A 124 -1.42 -5.55 3.68
CA LEU A 124 -0.60 -5.27 4.86
C LEU A 124 -1.29 -5.63 6.18
N GLU A 125 -2.46 -6.27 6.13
CA GLU A 125 -3.30 -6.52 7.32
C GLU A 125 -3.36 -5.26 8.20
N ASN A 126 -3.66 -4.13 7.54
CA ASN A 126 -3.77 -2.80 8.12
C ASN A 126 -2.45 -2.12 8.53
N THR A 127 -1.67 -2.72 9.44
CA THR A 127 -0.51 -2.07 10.10
C THR A 127 0.81 -2.84 9.99
N LYS A 128 0.81 -4.06 9.43
CA LYS A 128 2.04 -4.84 9.31
C LYS A 128 2.96 -4.21 8.27
N SER A 129 4.27 -4.40 8.46
CA SER A 129 5.27 -4.06 7.45
C SER A 129 5.28 -5.05 6.29
N GLN A 130 4.73 -6.25 6.49
CA GLN A 130 4.61 -7.27 5.46
C GLN A 130 3.53 -8.31 5.79
N THR A 131 3.05 -9.01 4.76
CA THR A 131 2.19 -10.20 4.91
C THR A 131 2.62 -11.32 3.96
N GLU A 132 2.43 -12.57 4.38
CA GLU A 132 2.76 -13.76 3.59
C GLU A 132 1.49 -14.33 2.94
N TRP A 133 1.56 -14.60 1.64
CA TRP A 133 0.51 -15.19 0.82
C TRP A 133 1.00 -16.48 0.20
N ASN A 134 0.28 -17.57 0.40
CA ASN A 134 0.62 -18.88 -0.14
C ASN A 134 -0.42 -19.33 -1.16
N ALA A 135 0.03 -19.95 -2.26
CA ALA A 135 -0.89 -20.59 -3.18
C ALA A 135 -1.66 -21.72 -2.51
N VAL A 136 -2.98 -21.72 -2.73
CA VAL A 136 -3.90 -22.69 -2.14
C VAL A 136 -4.76 -23.40 -3.18
N ASP A 137 -4.92 -22.79 -4.36
CA ASP A 137 -5.77 -23.36 -5.41
C ASP A 137 -5.41 -22.79 -6.79
N TYR A 138 -5.87 -23.46 -7.83
CA TYR A 138 -5.72 -23.08 -9.22
C TYR A 138 -6.99 -23.42 -9.98
N TYR A 139 -7.58 -22.43 -10.66
CA TYR A 139 -8.80 -22.60 -11.45
C TYR A 139 -8.52 -22.52 -12.95
N ALA A 140 -9.10 -23.46 -13.69
CA ALA A 140 -9.05 -23.46 -15.16
C ALA A 140 -10.48 -23.46 -15.72
N GLU A 141 -10.64 -22.86 -16.90
CA GLU A 141 -11.89 -22.93 -17.64
C GLU A 141 -12.12 -24.35 -18.19
N SER A 142 -13.36 -24.80 -18.06
CA SER A 142 -13.89 -26.09 -18.46
C SER A 142 -15.13 -25.87 -19.30
N ALA A 143 -15.16 -26.50 -20.47
CA ALA A 143 -16.29 -26.36 -21.39
C ALA A 143 -17.64 -26.81 -20.79
N ALA A 144 -17.62 -27.75 -19.83
CA ALA A 144 -18.82 -28.33 -19.25
C ALA A 144 -19.29 -27.61 -17.96
N LEU A 145 -18.36 -27.12 -17.13
CA LEU A 145 -18.65 -26.67 -15.77
C LEU A 145 -18.24 -25.21 -15.49
N GLY A 146 -17.76 -24.48 -16.49
CA GLY A 146 -17.18 -23.16 -16.28
C GLY A 146 -15.81 -23.28 -15.61
N PHE A 147 -15.55 -22.56 -14.54
CA PHE A 147 -14.26 -22.63 -13.84
C PHE A 147 -14.26 -23.75 -12.80
N GLU A 148 -13.23 -24.60 -12.83
CA GLU A 148 -13.05 -25.70 -11.88
C GLU A 148 -11.63 -25.71 -11.30
N SER A 149 -11.51 -26.15 -10.05
CA SER A 149 -10.19 -26.35 -9.43
C SER A 149 -9.45 -27.47 -10.16
N LYS A 150 -8.21 -27.17 -10.56
CA LYS A 150 -7.24 -28.11 -11.12
C LYS A 150 -6.05 -28.32 -10.18
N TRP A 151 -6.15 -27.87 -8.93
CA TRP A 151 -5.05 -27.91 -7.97
C TRP A 151 -4.46 -29.31 -7.79
N SER A 152 -5.31 -30.33 -7.65
CA SER A 152 -4.89 -31.72 -7.50
C SER A 152 -4.10 -32.28 -8.69
N THR A 153 -4.25 -31.68 -9.86
CA THR A 153 -3.57 -32.11 -11.10
C THR A 153 -2.18 -31.48 -11.28
N LEU A 154 -1.86 -30.43 -10.51
CA LEU A 154 -0.58 -29.77 -10.60
C LEU A 154 0.53 -30.62 -9.96
N PRO A 155 1.74 -30.66 -10.55
CA PRO A 155 2.89 -31.23 -9.86
C PRO A 155 3.27 -30.37 -8.65
N GLU A 156 3.85 -30.99 -7.62
CA GLU A 156 4.14 -30.34 -6.33
C GLU A 156 4.98 -29.05 -6.46
N TYR A 157 5.93 -29.00 -7.40
CA TYR A 157 6.73 -27.79 -7.60
C TYR A 157 5.90 -26.60 -8.11
N LYS A 158 4.83 -26.82 -8.89
CA LYS A 158 3.92 -25.76 -9.34
C LYS A 158 2.98 -25.28 -8.24
N LYS A 159 2.74 -26.10 -7.21
CA LYS A 159 1.92 -25.74 -6.04
C LYS A 159 2.67 -24.83 -5.04
N TYR A 160 3.99 -24.93 -4.99
CA TYR A 160 4.78 -24.10 -4.08
C TYR A 160 4.98 -22.71 -4.67
N LYS A 161 4.16 -21.76 -4.20
CA LYS A 161 4.24 -20.34 -4.52
C LYS A 161 3.98 -19.55 -3.25
N LYS A 162 4.91 -18.69 -2.89
CA LYS A 162 4.82 -17.82 -1.72
C LYS A 162 5.16 -16.39 -2.13
N ILE A 163 4.31 -15.45 -1.73
CA ILE A 163 4.48 -14.03 -2.00
C ILE A 163 4.49 -13.31 -0.65
N ILE A 164 5.56 -12.58 -0.35
CA ILE A 164 5.61 -11.70 0.83
C ILE A 164 5.42 -10.28 0.33
N VAL A 165 4.24 -9.71 0.51
CA VAL A 165 3.96 -8.32 0.14
C VAL A 165 4.45 -7.42 1.25
N ARG A 166 5.36 -6.47 0.94
CA ARG A 166 5.95 -5.56 1.91
C ARG A 166 5.44 -4.13 1.72
N LYS A 167 5.47 -3.37 2.80
CA LYS A 167 5.05 -1.95 2.85
C LYS A 167 5.88 -1.05 1.94
N ASP A 168 7.09 -1.48 1.57
CA ASP A 168 8.02 -0.73 0.74
C ASP A 168 7.86 -0.95 -0.78
N PHE A 169 6.69 -1.45 -1.18
CA PHE A 169 6.30 -1.71 -2.56
C PHE A 169 7.20 -2.75 -3.26
N ILE A 170 7.72 -3.73 -2.50
CA ILE A 170 8.37 -4.95 -2.99
C ILE A 170 7.56 -6.16 -2.54
N ALA A 171 7.33 -7.08 -3.46
CA ALA A 171 6.95 -8.43 -3.12
C ALA A 171 8.16 -9.37 -3.25
N GLU A 172 8.43 -10.16 -2.22
CA GLU A 172 9.37 -11.29 -2.33
C GLU A 172 8.59 -12.50 -2.84
N TYR A 173 8.97 -13.03 -4.00
CA TYR A 173 8.32 -14.15 -4.62
C TYR A 173 9.21 -15.39 -4.58
N GLU A 174 8.77 -16.41 -3.83
CA GLU A 174 9.42 -17.71 -3.73
C GLU A 174 8.62 -18.78 -4.48
N TYR A 175 9.31 -19.58 -5.30
CA TYR A 175 8.70 -20.69 -6.04
C TYR A 175 9.66 -21.86 -6.21
N LYS A 176 9.14 -23.06 -6.53
CA LYS A 176 9.98 -24.20 -6.91
C LYS A 176 10.07 -24.34 -8.43
N ASP A 177 11.27 -24.59 -8.93
CA ASP A 177 11.48 -24.99 -10.33
C ASP A 177 11.15 -26.48 -10.55
N SER A 178 11.27 -26.94 -11.80
CA SER A 178 10.99 -28.34 -12.16
C SER A 178 11.88 -29.38 -11.46
N LEU A 179 13.02 -28.98 -10.90
CA LEU A 179 13.92 -29.83 -10.11
C LEU A 179 13.56 -29.79 -8.61
N GLY A 180 12.61 -28.95 -8.21
CA GLY A 180 12.18 -28.77 -6.83
C GLY A 180 13.01 -27.77 -6.03
N SER A 181 13.97 -27.08 -6.66
CA SER A 181 14.81 -26.08 -6.01
C SER A 181 14.03 -24.79 -5.80
N ILE A 182 14.21 -24.15 -4.64
CA ILE A 182 13.57 -22.87 -4.33
C ILE A 182 14.30 -21.75 -5.07
N GLN A 183 13.54 -21.01 -5.85
CA GLN A 183 13.93 -19.78 -6.53
C GLN A 183 13.30 -18.59 -5.81
N LYS A 184 13.97 -17.44 -5.88
CA LYS A 184 13.48 -16.17 -5.31
C LYS A 184 13.57 -15.06 -6.34
N ALA A 185 12.56 -14.21 -6.38
CA ALA A 185 12.53 -12.98 -7.15
C ALA A 185 12.03 -11.83 -6.28
N LEU A 186 12.51 -10.62 -6.56
CA LEU A 186 11.92 -9.39 -6.02
C LEU A 186 11.04 -8.81 -7.11
N LEU A 187 9.78 -8.56 -6.76
CA LEU A 187 8.76 -8.03 -7.64
C LEU A 187 8.30 -6.66 -7.10
N PRO A 188 8.90 -5.58 -7.59
CA PRO A 188 8.40 -4.23 -7.41
C PRO A 188 6.93 -4.16 -7.86
N PHE A 189 6.11 -3.39 -7.13
CA PHE A 189 4.69 -3.29 -7.47
C PHE A 189 4.11 -1.90 -7.29
N LYS A 190 3.05 -1.63 -8.05
CA LYS A 190 2.19 -0.46 -7.90
C LYS A 190 0.93 -0.81 -7.12
N VAL A 191 0.52 0.07 -6.21
CA VAL A 191 -0.79 0.05 -5.57
C VAL A 191 -1.70 1.02 -6.30
N HIS A 192 -2.87 0.55 -6.72
CA HIS A 192 -3.81 1.32 -7.50
C HIS A 192 -4.98 1.84 -6.65
N HIS A 193 -5.48 3.03 -7.00
CA HIS A 193 -6.69 3.60 -6.41
C HIS A 193 -7.90 2.89 -7.02
N ALA A 194 -8.34 1.81 -6.39
CA ALA A 194 -9.44 0.98 -6.85
C ALA A 194 -10.37 0.62 -5.68
N ASP A 195 -11.65 0.41 -6.01
CA ASP A 195 -12.65 -0.06 -5.04
C ASP A 195 -12.29 -1.45 -4.50
N ASP A 196 -11.62 -2.26 -5.32
CA ASP A 196 -11.08 -3.57 -4.97
C ASP A 196 -9.60 -3.44 -4.54
N ALA A 197 -9.14 -4.36 -3.69
CA ALA A 197 -7.71 -4.43 -3.39
C ALA A 197 -6.95 -4.87 -4.65
N TYR A 198 -6.04 -4.05 -5.13
CA TYR A 198 -5.31 -4.30 -6.37
C TYR A 198 -3.87 -3.82 -6.28
N ILE A 199 -2.93 -4.74 -6.55
CA ILE A 199 -1.52 -4.44 -6.79
C ILE A 199 -1.06 -5.07 -8.10
N GLU A 200 -0.15 -4.39 -8.79
CA GLU A 200 0.38 -4.84 -10.07
C GLU A 200 1.90 -4.92 -10.00
N PHE A 201 2.46 -6.06 -10.40
CA PHE A 201 3.90 -6.31 -10.40
C PHE A 201 4.53 -5.78 -11.68
N PHE A 202 5.73 -5.23 -11.56
CA PHE A 202 6.45 -4.64 -12.68
C PHE A 202 7.89 -5.12 -12.75
N ASP A 203 8.40 -5.13 -13.98
CA ASP A 203 9.81 -5.24 -14.26
C ASP A 203 10.47 -3.84 -14.13
N ASP A 204 11.38 -3.67 -13.18
CA ASP A 204 12.03 -2.39 -12.88
C ASP A 204 12.86 -1.82 -14.06
N ILE A 205 13.23 -2.65 -15.04
CA ILE A 205 14.07 -2.22 -16.18
C ILE A 205 13.20 -1.75 -17.34
N THR A 206 12.14 -2.50 -17.63
CA THR A 206 11.30 -2.29 -18.81
C THR A 206 9.98 -1.57 -18.50
N GLY A 207 9.61 -1.46 -17.22
CA GLY A 207 8.31 -0.94 -16.79
C GLY A 207 7.13 -1.83 -17.23
N ARG A 208 7.40 -3.05 -17.70
CA ARG A 208 6.36 -3.98 -18.17
C ARG A 208 5.68 -4.64 -16.97
N SER A 209 4.35 -4.71 -17.04
CA SER A 209 3.55 -5.52 -16.10
C SER A 209 3.94 -7.00 -16.18
N LEU A 210 4.27 -7.58 -15.03
CA LEU A 210 4.63 -8.99 -14.86
C LEU A 210 3.47 -9.83 -14.32
N GLY A 211 2.40 -9.19 -13.87
CA GLY A 211 1.29 -9.85 -13.19
C GLY A 211 0.65 -8.93 -12.16
N GLN A 212 -0.23 -9.48 -11.35
CA GLN A 212 -1.01 -8.71 -10.39
C GLN A 212 -1.58 -9.59 -9.27
N MET A 213 -1.95 -8.97 -8.16
CA MET A 213 -2.84 -9.56 -7.16
C MET A 213 -4.08 -8.69 -7.04
N THR A 214 -5.26 -9.31 -6.97
CA THR A 214 -6.54 -8.60 -6.86
C THR A 214 -7.51 -9.33 -5.95
N SER A 215 -8.23 -8.61 -5.07
CA SER A 215 -9.33 -9.19 -4.31
C SER A 215 -10.41 -9.69 -5.24
N GLY A 216 -10.85 -10.93 -5.07
CA GLY A 216 -11.81 -11.57 -5.96
C GLY A 216 -12.42 -12.80 -5.30
N ARG A 217 -13.65 -13.13 -5.68
CA ARG A 217 -14.33 -14.37 -5.25
C ARG A 217 -14.17 -15.37 -6.38
N LEU A 218 -13.90 -16.60 -5.98
CA LEU A 218 -13.89 -17.72 -6.89
C LEU A 218 -15.26 -17.86 -7.56
N PRO A 219 -15.30 -18.03 -8.89
CA PRO A 219 -16.50 -18.51 -9.51
C PRO A 219 -16.65 -20.00 -9.25
N SER A 220 -17.73 -20.40 -8.58
CA SER A 220 -18.32 -21.71 -8.84
C SER A 220 -19.38 -21.52 -9.93
N GLY A 221 -19.07 -21.90 -11.17
CA GLY A 221 -20.02 -21.93 -12.28
C GLY A 221 -20.19 -20.65 -13.14
N THR A 222 -19.57 -19.51 -12.83
CA THR A 222 -19.59 -18.27 -13.65
C THR A 222 -18.18 -17.72 -13.95
N ARG A 223 -18.01 -16.54 -14.56
CA ARG A 223 -16.69 -15.89 -14.67
C ARG A 223 -16.24 -15.34 -13.30
N PRO A 224 -14.92 -15.17 -13.03
CA PRO A 224 -14.44 -14.64 -11.77
C PRO A 224 -15.10 -13.31 -11.40
N ASP A 225 -15.58 -13.21 -10.16
CA ASP A 225 -16.07 -11.96 -9.62
C ASP A 225 -14.90 -11.23 -8.99
N TYR A 226 -14.38 -10.24 -9.71
CA TYR A 226 -13.27 -9.39 -9.27
C TYR A 226 -13.69 -8.39 -8.18
N ARG A 227 -14.95 -8.39 -7.72
CA ARG A 227 -15.50 -7.44 -6.73
C ARG A 227 -15.73 -8.03 -5.35
N SER A 228 -14.81 -8.88 -4.89
CA SER A 228 -14.93 -9.51 -3.57
C SER A 228 -14.27 -8.66 -2.50
N LEU A 229 -14.95 -8.53 -1.36
CA LEU A 229 -14.41 -7.93 -0.13
C LEU A 229 -13.54 -8.91 0.69
N SER A 230 -13.13 -10.06 0.13
CA SER A 230 -12.22 -10.98 0.83
C SER A 230 -10.90 -10.29 1.12
N ARG A 231 -10.47 -10.39 2.38
CA ARG A 231 -9.21 -9.80 2.86
C ARG A 231 -8.10 -10.82 3.07
N ASP A 232 -8.46 -12.10 3.09
CA ASP A 232 -7.56 -13.20 3.37
C ASP A 232 -7.24 -14.06 2.14
N SER A 233 -8.02 -13.93 1.05
CA SER A 233 -7.84 -14.69 -0.19
C SER A 233 -7.97 -13.79 -1.40
N VAL A 234 -7.03 -13.92 -2.34
CA VAL A 234 -6.98 -13.08 -3.55
C VAL A 234 -6.60 -13.91 -4.77
N LEU A 235 -6.96 -13.40 -5.95
CA LEU A 235 -6.49 -13.90 -7.23
C LEU A 235 -5.10 -13.35 -7.51
N ALA A 236 -4.21 -14.19 -8.03
CA ALA A 236 -2.85 -13.84 -8.41
C ALA A 236 -2.54 -14.26 -9.84
N LEU A 237 -1.84 -13.37 -10.55
CA LEU A 237 -1.12 -13.63 -11.80
C LEU A 237 0.35 -13.34 -11.52
N LEU A 238 1.21 -14.35 -11.69
CA LEU A 238 2.65 -14.26 -11.38
C LEU A 238 3.48 -14.51 -12.67
N PRO A 239 4.74 -14.04 -12.73
CA PRO A 239 5.50 -13.95 -13.98
C PRO A 239 5.79 -15.29 -14.66
N ASP A 240 5.87 -16.38 -13.89
CA ASP A 240 6.23 -17.73 -14.33
C ASP A 240 5.01 -18.68 -14.41
N LEU A 241 3.80 -18.13 -14.40
CA LEU A 241 2.58 -18.93 -14.50
C LEU A 241 2.11 -19.06 -15.94
N ASP A 242 2.05 -20.30 -16.41
CA ASP A 242 1.34 -20.67 -17.64
C ASP A 242 -0.19 -20.50 -17.51
N PHE A 243 -0.68 -20.18 -16.31
CA PHE A 243 -2.09 -20.26 -15.97
C PHE A 243 -2.64 -18.99 -15.31
N LYS A 244 -3.94 -18.73 -15.56
CA LYS A 244 -4.55 -17.39 -15.40
C LYS A 244 -5.28 -17.14 -14.08
N PHE A 245 -5.50 -18.15 -13.23
CA PHE A 245 -6.28 -17.98 -11.99
C PHE A 245 -5.69 -18.76 -10.82
N LEU A 246 -4.56 -18.27 -10.29
CA LEU A 246 -4.01 -18.78 -9.04
C LEU A 246 -4.74 -18.12 -7.87
N MET A 247 -5.16 -18.91 -6.88
CA MET A 247 -5.61 -18.38 -5.60
C MET A 247 -4.49 -18.42 -4.60
N VAL A 248 -4.29 -17.30 -3.90
CA VAL A 248 -3.37 -17.22 -2.79
C VAL A 248 -4.11 -16.78 -1.54
N LYS A 249 -3.69 -17.33 -0.39
CA LYS A 249 -4.29 -17.06 0.91
C LYS A 249 -3.24 -16.51 1.86
N GLN A 250 -3.61 -15.49 2.62
CA GLN A 250 -2.80 -14.94 3.69
C GLN A 250 -2.60 -15.97 4.80
N LYS A 251 -1.39 -16.02 5.37
CA LYS A 251 -1.01 -16.96 6.45
C LYS A 251 -0.85 -16.26 7.79
#